data_AF-A0AA45C6W8-F1
#
_entry.id   AF-A0AA45C6W8-F1
#
_cell.length_a   1.000
_cell.length_b   1.000
_cell.length_c   1.000
_cell.angle_alpha   90.00
_cell.angle_beta   90.00
_cell.angle_gamma   90.00
#
_symmetry.space_group_name_H-M   'P 1'
#
loop_
_entity.id
_entity.type
_entity.pdbx_description
1 polymer ?
#
loop_
_entity_poly.entity_id
_entity_poly.type
_entity_poly.pdbx_seq_one_letter_code
_entity_poly.pdbx_strand_id
1 'polypeptide(L)'
;MGKIKYEFLKRYKSDLNGYEDIVKFHQFCTAGNYDAISLDFSKCSYISPDIISILASAIDISKQKHTNFEYIYGTLSSNIRLKNYLNSSGFISYVENKPYEYFGNNAVKLEKFNINQFEDEILLNKHIDNILATSKINMTDNFHLRLFNSIFELYKNAMIHSETKCGIYSCGHYQPKNEKLIFSLYDSGIGIPNKIRNYFKSKTSRKEYDRIGSIESHKLLKWAFESGKFNF
;
A
#
# COMPACT_ATOMS: atom_id res chain seq x y z
N MET A 1 -25.19 10.34 2.10
CA MET A 1 -25.90 9.05 1.97
C MET A 1 -25.71 8.33 3.29
N GLY A 2 -26.74 7.66 3.82
CA GLY A 2 -26.64 7.01 5.13
C GLY A 2 -25.57 5.94 5.22
N LYS A 3 -25.48 5.30 6.41
CA LYS A 3 -24.56 4.19 6.67
C LYS A 3 -24.77 3.05 5.67
N ILE A 4 -23.69 2.60 5.02
CA ILE A 4 -23.69 1.50 4.06
C ILE A 4 -22.75 0.37 4.50
N LYS A 5 -23.07 -0.86 4.13
CA LYS A 5 -22.22 -2.03 4.35
C LYS A 5 -21.56 -2.44 3.03
N TYR A 6 -20.25 -2.68 3.05
CA TYR A 6 -19.51 -3.21 1.90
C TYR A 6 -18.97 -4.61 2.24
N GLU A 7 -19.38 -5.62 1.47
CA GLU A 7 -19.06 -7.02 1.76
C GLU A 7 -17.84 -7.52 0.95
N PHE A 8 -16.86 -8.05 1.66
CA PHE A 8 -15.69 -8.74 1.10
C PHE A 8 -15.96 -10.25 1.10
N LEU A 9 -16.37 -10.78 -0.06
CA LEU A 9 -16.91 -12.13 -0.20
C LEU A 9 -15.91 -13.17 -0.73
N LYS A 10 -14.70 -12.74 -1.08
CA LYS A 10 -13.71 -13.55 -1.78
C LYS A 10 -12.39 -13.64 -1.03
N ARG A 11 -11.45 -14.40 -1.60
CA ARG A 11 -10.03 -14.33 -1.25
C ARG A 11 -9.38 -13.29 -2.16
N TYR A 12 -8.69 -12.33 -1.58
CA TYR A 12 -8.02 -11.26 -2.29
C TYR A 12 -6.52 -11.56 -2.27
N LYS A 13 -5.97 -11.92 -3.43
CA LYS A 13 -4.55 -12.23 -3.61
C LYS A 13 -3.91 -11.18 -4.51
N SER A 14 -2.58 -11.12 -4.51
CA SER A 14 -1.78 -10.31 -5.43
C SER A 14 -1.82 -10.90 -6.86
N ASP A 15 -3.01 -10.97 -7.44
CA ASP A 15 -3.30 -11.45 -8.79
C ASP A 15 -4.34 -10.56 -9.47
N LEU A 16 -4.53 -10.75 -10.78
CA LEU A 16 -5.42 -9.91 -11.59
C LEU A 16 -6.84 -9.84 -11.01
N ASN A 17 -7.40 -10.98 -10.61
CA ASN A 17 -8.76 -11.04 -10.05
C ASN A 17 -8.86 -10.28 -8.72
N GLY A 18 -7.85 -10.41 -7.85
CA GLY A 18 -7.77 -9.66 -6.60
C GLY A 18 -7.71 -8.15 -6.85
N TYR A 19 -6.90 -7.71 -7.81
CA TYR A 19 -6.80 -6.29 -8.18
C TYR A 19 -8.07 -5.76 -8.84
N GLU A 20 -8.71 -6.50 -9.74
CA GLU A 20 -9.96 -6.08 -10.37
C GLU A 20 -11.08 -5.86 -9.35
N ASP A 21 -11.18 -6.74 -8.34
CA ASP A 21 -12.19 -6.58 -7.30
C ASP A 21 -11.84 -5.44 -6.33
N ILE A 22 -10.56 -5.23 -5.98
CA ILE A 22 -10.20 -4.11 -5.10
C ILE A 22 -10.33 -2.75 -5.78
N VAL A 23 -10.14 -2.68 -7.10
CA VAL A 23 -10.41 -1.46 -7.87
C VAL A 23 -11.89 -1.07 -7.77
N LYS A 24 -12.83 -2.03 -7.73
CA LYS A 24 -14.26 -1.74 -7.51
C LYS A 24 -14.50 -1.12 -6.14
N PHE A 25 -13.84 -1.62 -5.09
CA PHE A 25 -13.92 -1.01 -3.76
C PHE A 25 -13.32 0.39 -3.74
N HIS A 26 -12.15 0.58 -4.37
CA HIS A 26 -11.53 1.89 -4.50
C HIS A 26 -12.47 2.88 -5.23
N GLN A 27 -13.06 2.47 -6.36
CA GLN A 27 -14.06 3.26 -7.08
C GLN A 27 -15.29 3.58 -6.22
N PHE A 28 -15.79 2.61 -5.46
CA PHE A 28 -16.90 2.80 -4.52
C PHE A 28 -16.57 3.90 -3.49
N CYS A 29 -15.41 3.85 -2.85
CA CYS A 29 -14.95 4.89 -1.90
C CYS A 29 -14.71 6.25 -2.58
N THR A 30 -14.09 6.26 -3.75
CA THR A 30 -13.72 7.51 -4.45
C THR A 30 -14.89 8.18 -5.17
N ALA A 31 -15.94 7.46 -5.57
CA ALA A 31 -17.11 8.04 -6.23
C ALA A 31 -18.24 8.39 -5.26
N GLY A 32 -18.40 7.64 -4.16
CA GLY A 32 -19.49 7.85 -3.22
C GLY A 32 -19.29 8.99 -2.23
N ASN A 33 -20.40 9.38 -1.58
CA ASN A 33 -20.48 10.32 -0.46
C ASN A 33 -21.34 9.69 0.65
N TYR A 34 -20.69 8.92 1.53
CA TYR A 34 -21.34 8.16 2.60
C TYR A 34 -21.03 8.76 3.97
N ASP A 35 -22.00 8.70 4.88
CA ASP A 35 -21.82 9.13 6.26
C ASP A 35 -20.96 8.11 7.03
N ALA A 36 -21.14 6.82 6.72
CA ALA A 36 -20.36 5.72 7.26
C ALA A 36 -20.33 4.50 6.32
N ILE A 37 -19.21 3.77 6.30
CA ILE A 37 -19.05 2.48 5.63
C ILE A 37 -18.66 1.41 6.66
N SER A 38 -19.41 0.32 6.69
CA SER A 38 -19.09 -0.87 7.49
C SER A 38 -18.42 -1.92 6.61
N LEU A 39 -17.16 -2.24 6.88
CA LEU A 39 -16.39 -3.21 6.10
C LEU A 39 -16.65 -4.62 6.64
N ASP A 40 -17.35 -5.43 5.85
CA ASP A 40 -17.76 -6.78 6.24
C ASP A 40 -16.85 -7.84 5.63
N PHE A 41 -15.94 -8.37 6.45
CA PHE A 41 -15.02 -9.44 6.07
C PHE A 41 -15.50 -10.83 6.53
N SER A 42 -16.76 -10.98 6.96
CA SER A 42 -17.29 -12.23 7.53
C SER A 42 -17.32 -13.41 6.57
N LYS A 43 -17.19 -13.17 5.26
CA LYS A 43 -17.09 -14.21 4.22
C LYS A 43 -15.74 -14.20 3.50
N CYS A 44 -14.83 -13.32 3.93
CA CYS A 44 -13.47 -13.26 3.41
C CYS A 44 -12.60 -14.27 4.15
N SER A 45 -11.75 -15.00 3.42
CA SER A 45 -10.83 -15.97 4.04
C SER A 45 -9.36 -15.64 3.88
N TYR A 46 -9.01 -14.57 3.14
CA TYR A 46 -7.64 -14.08 2.97
C TYR A 46 -7.60 -12.74 2.23
N ILE A 47 -6.64 -11.88 2.61
CA ILE A 47 -6.27 -10.64 1.93
C ILE A 47 -4.75 -10.54 1.90
N SER A 48 -4.15 -10.30 0.74
CA SER A 48 -2.70 -10.11 0.63
C SER A 48 -2.26 -8.74 1.16
N PRO A 49 -1.00 -8.59 1.63
CA PRO A 49 -0.54 -7.35 2.25
C PRO A 49 -0.60 -6.11 1.35
N ASP A 50 -0.36 -6.29 0.05
CA ASP A 50 -0.51 -5.22 -0.95
C ASP A 50 -1.94 -4.72 -1.09
N ILE A 51 -2.92 -5.62 -1.03
CA ILE A 51 -4.33 -5.24 -1.04
C ILE A 51 -4.71 -4.50 0.24
N ILE A 52 -4.12 -4.81 1.39
CA ILE A 52 -4.31 -4.02 2.63
C ILE A 52 -3.86 -2.58 2.43
N SER A 53 -2.72 -2.33 1.77
CA SER A 53 -2.27 -0.98 1.46
C SER A 53 -3.23 -0.22 0.54
N ILE A 54 -3.80 -0.89 -0.46
CA ILE A 54 -4.81 -0.30 -1.38
C ILE A 54 -6.12 -0.01 -0.64
N LEU A 55 -6.54 -0.90 0.28
CA LEU A 55 -7.71 -0.67 1.13
C LEU A 55 -7.52 0.57 2.00
N ALA A 56 -6.35 0.69 2.64
CA ALA A 56 -6.01 1.83 3.49
C ALA A 56 -6.09 3.15 2.71
N SER A 57 -5.55 3.19 1.49
CA SER A 57 -5.64 4.40 0.66
C SER A 57 -7.07 4.76 0.27
N ALA A 58 -7.89 3.77 -0.11
CA ALA A 58 -9.29 3.99 -0.47
C ALA A 58 -10.11 4.53 0.73
N ILE A 59 -9.85 3.99 1.92
CA ILE A 59 -10.43 4.46 3.18
C ILE A 59 -10.08 5.93 3.41
N ASP A 60 -8.81 6.31 3.30
CA ASP A 60 -8.37 7.68 3.52
C ASP A 60 -8.96 8.67 2.52
N ILE A 61 -9.06 8.30 1.23
CA ILE A 61 -9.72 9.14 0.22
C ILE A 61 -11.19 9.38 0.59
N SER A 62 -11.89 8.37 1.11
CA SER A 62 -13.28 8.53 1.57
C SER A 62 -13.36 9.32 2.88
N LYS A 63 -12.40 9.17 3.80
CA LYS A 63 -12.32 9.97 5.04
C LYS A 63 -12.11 11.46 4.76
N GLN A 64 -11.41 11.83 3.69
CA GLN A 64 -11.32 13.23 3.23
C GLN A 64 -12.69 13.84 2.87
N LYS A 65 -13.70 13.00 2.62
CA LYS A 65 -15.09 13.39 2.38
C LYS A 65 -15.98 13.21 3.62
N HIS A 66 -15.38 13.11 4.81
CA HIS A 66 -16.06 12.92 6.09
C HIS A 66 -16.81 11.59 6.24
N THR A 67 -16.42 10.54 5.51
CA THR A 67 -16.95 9.19 5.70
C THR A 67 -16.30 8.50 6.89
N ASN A 68 -17.12 8.00 7.83
CA ASN A 68 -16.66 7.16 8.93
C ASN A 68 -16.51 5.69 8.50
N PHE A 69 -15.63 4.95 9.17
CA PHE A 69 -15.44 3.53 8.89
C PHE A 69 -15.54 2.70 10.17
N GLU A 70 -16.13 1.51 10.03
CA GLU A 70 -16.13 0.49 11.07
C GLU A 70 -15.81 -0.88 10.47
N TYR A 71 -15.23 -1.74 11.30
CA TYR A 71 -14.91 -3.10 10.93
C TYR A 71 -15.98 -4.05 11.48
N ILE A 72 -16.59 -4.88 10.62
CA ILE A 72 -17.51 -5.93 11.05
C ILE A 72 -16.72 -7.22 11.25
N TYR A 73 -16.81 -7.75 12.48
CA TYR A 73 -16.17 -9.00 12.87
C TYR A 73 -16.96 -10.22 12.39
N GLY A 74 -16.27 -11.17 11.76
CA GLY A 74 -16.81 -12.51 11.55
C GLY A 74 -16.66 -13.38 12.81
N THR A 75 -17.68 -14.17 13.14
CA THR A 75 -17.70 -15.05 14.34
C THR A 75 -17.22 -16.49 14.08
N LEU A 76 -17.01 -16.88 12.81
CA LEU A 76 -16.52 -18.22 12.44
C LEU A 76 -14.99 -18.36 12.61
N SER A 77 -14.51 -19.57 12.87
CA SER A 77 -13.08 -19.86 13.11
C SER A 77 -12.15 -19.47 11.94
N SER A 78 -12.59 -19.61 10.70
CA SER A 78 -11.88 -19.13 9.51
C SER A 78 -11.72 -17.60 9.52
N ASN A 79 -12.72 -16.89 10.03
CA ASN A 79 -12.70 -15.43 10.15
C ASN A 79 -11.85 -14.98 11.33
N ILE A 80 -11.75 -15.77 12.40
CA ILE A 80 -10.83 -15.49 13.51
C ILE A 80 -9.38 -15.46 13.01
N ARG A 81 -8.98 -16.38 12.12
CA ARG A 81 -7.64 -16.35 11.50
C ARG A 81 -7.41 -15.09 10.69
N LEU A 82 -8.39 -14.70 9.85
CA LEU A 82 -8.31 -13.46 9.09
C LEU A 82 -8.27 -12.23 10.01
N LYS A 83 -9.13 -12.19 11.04
CA LYS A 83 -9.17 -11.12 12.05
C LYS A 83 -7.80 -10.98 12.72
N ASN A 84 -7.20 -12.07 13.19
CA ASN A 84 -5.88 -12.03 13.82
C ASN A 84 -4.81 -11.55 12.86
N TYR A 85 -4.87 -11.98 11.59
CA TYR A 85 -3.98 -11.51 10.54
C TYR A 85 -4.13 -10.00 10.29
N LEU A 86 -5.35 -9.49 10.08
CA LEU A 86 -5.63 -8.07 9.88
C LEU A 86 -5.35 -7.23 11.13
N ASN A 87 -5.51 -7.81 12.33
CA ASN A 87 -5.12 -7.18 13.57
C ASN A 87 -3.60 -7.06 13.63
N SER A 88 -2.86 -8.15 13.37
CA SER A 88 -1.39 -8.16 13.39
C SER A 88 -0.75 -7.30 12.32
N SER A 89 -1.48 -6.98 11.24
CA SER A 89 -1.02 -6.04 10.22
C SER A 89 -1.32 -4.59 10.60
N GLY A 90 -2.03 -4.33 11.69
CA GLY A 90 -2.50 -2.99 12.10
C GLY A 90 -3.70 -2.47 11.31
N PHE A 91 -4.29 -3.27 10.41
CA PHE A 91 -5.39 -2.81 9.56
C PHE A 91 -6.67 -2.50 10.36
N ILE A 92 -7.02 -3.32 11.36
CA ILE A 92 -8.23 -3.08 12.16
C ILE A 92 -8.11 -1.77 12.95
N SER A 93 -6.98 -1.56 13.64
CA SER A 93 -6.68 -0.30 14.34
C SER A 93 -6.73 0.91 13.40
N TYR A 94 -6.22 0.76 12.18
CA TYR A 94 -6.25 1.81 11.16
C TYR A 94 -7.67 2.14 10.68
N VAL A 95 -8.51 1.13 10.45
CA VAL A 95 -9.93 1.31 10.08
C VAL A 95 -10.69 2.04 11.18
N GLU A 96 -10.59 1.54 12.42
CA GLU A 96 -11.34 2.03 13.57
C GLU A 96 -10.77 3.30 14.20
N ASN A 97 -9.63 3.80 13.70
CA ASN A 97 -8.89 4.94 14.27
C ASN A 97 -8.58 4.74 15.77
N LYS A 98 -8.10 3.55 16.12
CA LYS A 98 -7.73 3.16 17.49
C LYS A 98 -6.23 2.92 17.61
N PRO A 99 -5.67 2.99 18.83
CA PRO A 99 -4.29 2.57 19.07
C PRO A 99 -4.01 1.18 18.53
N TYR A 100 -2.78 0.97 18.08
CA TYR A 100 -2.32 -0.32 17.61
C TYR A 100 -1.80 -1.14 18.79
N GLU A 101 -2.52 -2.22 19.13
CA GLU A 101 -2.29 -2.95 20.39
C GLU A 101 -1.43 -4.23 20.23
N TYR A 102 -1.30 -4.78 19.01
CA TYR A 102 -0.70 -6.11 18.84
C TYR A 102 0.23 -6.24 17.64
N PHE A 103 1.52 -6.42 17.93
CA PHE A 103 2.53 -6.81 16.94
C PHE A 103 2.59 -8.33 16.79
N GLY A 104 2.31 -8.85 15.60
CA GLY A 104 2.69 -10.21 15.24
C GLY A 104 4.11 -10.23 14.69
N ASN A 105 4.97 -11.18 15.12
CA ASN A 105 6.36 -11.31 14.65
C ASN A 105 6.54 -11.61 13.15
N ASN A 106 5.43 -11.78 12.43
CA ASN A 106 5.44 -12.02 10.99
C ASN A 106 4.88 -10.82 10.22
N ALA A 107 4.50 -9.73 10.87
CA ALA A 107 3.84 -8.61 10.21
C ALA A 107 4.75 -7.39 10.12
N VAL A 108 4.86 -6.83 8.92
CA VAL A 108 5.28 -5.45 8.71
C VAL A 108 4.00 -4.63 8.82
N LYS A 109 3.89 -3.85 9.90
CA LYS A 109 2.72 -3.06 10.23
C LYS A 109 2.32 -2.17 9.05
N LEU A 110 1.01 -2.00 8.86
CA LEU A 110 0.45 -0.99 7.98
C LEU A 110 0.91 0.39 8.45
N GLU A 111 1.68 1.06 7.61
CA GLU A 111 2.11 2.44 7.83
C GLU A 111 1.67 3.32 6.68
N LYS A 112 1.39 4.58 7.04
CA LYS A 112 1.11 5.67 6.13
C LYS A 112 2.21 6.70 6.28
N PHE A 113 2.80 7.11 5.16
CA PHE A 113 3.81 8.16 5.10
C PHE A 113 3.21 9.38 4.40
N ASN A 114 3.30 10.55 5.03
CA ASN A 114 2.96 11.80 4.37
C ASN A 114 4.20 12.35 3.64
N ILE A 115 3.98 13.24 2.68
CA ILE A 115 5.06 13.86 1.94
C ILE A 115 5.57 15.07 2.75
N ASN A 116 6.89 15.20 2.90
CA ASN A 116 7.60 16.37 3.44
C ASN A 116 7.51 16.62 4.96
N GLN A 117 7.37 15.61 5.80
CA GLN A 117 7.52 15.77 7.26
C GLN A 117 8.79 15.06 7.76
N PHE A 118 9.59 15.73 8.60
CA PHE A 118 10.81 15.15 9.18
C PHE A 118 10.51 13.88 10.00
N GLU A 119 9.38 13.87 10.71
CA GLU A 119 8.90 12.72 11.48
C GLU A 119 8.65 11.48 10.59
N ASP A 120 8.24 11.68 9.34
CA ASP A 120 8.02 10.59 8.38
C ASP A 120 9.33 9.94 7.94
N GLU A 121 10.47 10.63 7.98
CA GLU A 121 11.77 10.02 7.66
C GLU A 121 12.26 9.10 8.79
N ILE A 122 12.05 9.51 10.04
CA ILE A 122 12.31 8.64 11.20
C ILE A 122 11.38 7.42 11.18
N LEU A 123 10.09 7.64 10.89
CA LEU A 123 9.13 6.57 10.74
C LEU A 123 9.53 5.61 9.61
N LEU A 124 9.96 6.15 8.47
CA LEU A 124 10.42 5.37 7.32
C LEU A 124 11.62 4.49 7.68
N ASN A 125 12.63 5.05 8.35
CA ASN A 125 13.80 4.27 8.78
C ASN A 125 13.40 3.10 9.67
N LYS A 126 12.58 3.35 10.70
CA LYS A 126 12.05 2.30 11.59
C LYS A 126 11.22 1.26 10.85
N HIS A 127 10.45 1.71 9.86
CA HIS A 127 9.63 0.82 9.05
C HIS A 127 10.48 -0.09 8.15
N ILE A 128 11.55 0.43 7.55
CA ILE A 128 12.48 -0.37 6.75
C ILE A 128 13.23 -1.35 7.64
N ASP A 129 13.70 -0.93 8.82
CA ASP A 129 14.30 -1.85 9.80
C ASP A 129 13.33 -2.98 10.17
N ASN A 130 12.04 -2.66 10.34
CA ASN A 130 11.01 -3.67 10.58
C ASN A 130 10.83 -4.63 9.39
N ILE A 131 10.85 -4.13 8.14
CA ILE A 131 10.85 -4.97 6.93
C ILE A 131 12.04 -5.95 6.97
N LEU A 132 13.24 -5.45 7.24
CA LEU A 132 14.46 -6.25 7.25
C LEU A 132 14.45 -7.28 8.39
N ALA A 133 14.04 -6.89 9.59
CA ALA A 133 13.89 -7.79 10.73
C ALA A 133 12.83 -8.88 10.47
N THR A 134 11.70 -8.50 9.85
CA THR A 134 10.60 -9.43 9.52
C THR A 134 10.98 -10.39 8.39
N SER A 135 12.00 -10.07 7.58
CA SER A 135 12.45 -10.94 6.49
C SER A 135 13.03 -12.27 6.96
N LYS A 136 13.56 -12.31 8.19
CA LYS A 136 14.25 -13.46 8.81
C LYS A 136 15.44 -13.97 7.98
N ILE A 137 16.00 -13.11 7.14
CA ILE A 137 17.22 -13.40 6.40
C ILE A 137 18.41 -13.07 7.32
N ASN A 138 19.36 -13.99 7.44
CA ASN A 138 20.62 -13.69 8.10
C ASN A 138 21.47 -12.80 7.19
N MET A 139 21.70 -11.54 7.59
CA MET A 139 22.41 -10.55 6.80
C MET A 139 23.75 -10.21 7.45
N THR A 140 24.77 -9.99 6.62
CA THR A 140 25.96 -9.24 7.06
C THR A 140 25.62 -7.75 7.13
N ASP A 141 26.35 -6.97 7.93
CA ASP A 141 26.13 -5.52 8.06
C ASP A 141 26.14 -4.80 6.70
N ASN A 142 27.06 -5.20 5.81
CA ASN A 142 27.15 -4.66 4.45
C ASN A 142 25.93 -5.02 3.60
N PHE A 143 25.39 -6.24 3.72
CA PHE A 143 24.19 -6.62 2.98
C PHE A 143 22.94 -5.91 3.54
N HIS A 144 22.83 -5.81 4.86
CA HIS A 144 21.77 -5.06 5.53
C HIS A 144 21.75 -3.61 5.07
N LEU A 145 22.89 -2.91 5.13
CA LEU A 145 23.00 -1.51 4.71
C LEU A 145 22.64 -1.31 3.24
N ARG A 146 23.09 -2.22 2.34
CA ARG A 146 22.73 -2.15 0.92
C ARG A 146 21.24 -2.33 0.70
N LEU A 147 20.62 -3.31 1.35
CA LEU A 147 19.19 -3.57 1.20
C LEU A 147 18.34 -2.46 1.81
N PHE A 148 18.74 -1.94 2.99
CA PHE A 148 18.15 -0.76 3.61
C PHE A 148 18.15 0.42 2.63
N ASN A 149 19.31 0.78 2.09
CA ASN A 149 19.44 1.92 1.17
C ASN A 149 18.60 1.74 -0.10
N SER A 150 18.54 0.53 -0.67
CA SER A 150 17.71 0.25 -1.84
C SER A 150 16.21 0.38 -1.56
N ILE A 151 15.74 -0.09 -0.39
CA ILE A 151 14.34 0.07 0.01
C ILE A 151 14.05 1.54 0.34
N PHE A 152 14.96 2.23 1.03
CA PHE A 152 14.82 3.65 1.35
C PHE A 152 14.68 4.49 0.09
N GLU A 153 15.52 4.27 -0.92
CA GLU A 153 15.43 4.95 -2.21
C GLU A 153 14.09 4.67 -2.91
N LEU A 154 13.61 3.42 -2.89
CA LEU A 154 12.30 3.06 -3.43
C LEU A 154 11.17 3.87 -2.79
N TYR A 155 11.16 4.00 -1.46
CA TYR A 155 10.16 4.79 -0.74
C TYR A 155 10.30 6.28 -1.01
N LYS A 156 11.51 6.85 -0.95
CA LYS A 156 11.74 8.27 -1.23
C LYS A 156 11.29 8.63 -2.64
N ASN A 157 11.59 7.79 -3.62
CA ASN A 157 11.16 8.00 -5.00
C ASN A 157 9.63 8.03 -5.11
N ALA A 158 8.93 7.10 -4.44
CA ALA A 158 7.48 7.15 -4.41
C ALA A 158 6.99 8.42 -3.69
N MET A 159 7.55 8.79 -2.53
CA MET A 159 7.14 9.97 -1.76
C MET A 159 7.31 11.27 -2.55
N ILE A 160 8.41 11.43 -3.28
CA ILE A 160 8.70 12.66 -4.02
C ILE A 160 7.91 12.73 -5.33
N HIS A 161 7.76 11.61 -6.05
CA HIS A 161 7.29 11.62 -7.44
C HIS A 161 5.86 11.12 -7.65
N SER A 162 5.20 10.64 -6.59
CA SER A 162 3.81 10.19 -6.62
C SER A 162 2.78 11.28 -6.94
N GLU A 163 3.05 12.52 -6.51
CA GLU A 163 2.04 13.59 -6.42
C GLU A 163 0.80 13.17 -5.61
N THR A 164 0.96 12.26 -4.64
CA THR A 164 -0.14 11.79 -3.80
C THR A 164 -0.68 12.91 -2.89
N LYS A 165 -2.01 12.98 -2.73
CA LYS A 165 -2.66 13.86 -1.75
C LYS A 165 -2.98 13.16 -0.44
N CYS A 166 -3.05 11.84 -0.45
CA CYS A 166 -3.44 11.04 0.71
C CYS A 166 -2.24 10.41 1.41
N GLY A 167 -1.06 10.42 0.79
CA GLY A 167 0.16 9.78 1.30
C GLY A 167 0.45 8.46 0.59
N ILE A 168 1.38 7.71 1.17
CA ILE A 168 1.86 6.42 0.68
C ILE A 168 1.63 5.37 1.74
N TYR A 169 1.24 4.18 1.31
CA TYR A 169 0.80 3.11 2.19
C TYR A 169 1.70 1.89 2.01
N SER A 170 2.19 1.34 3.12
CA SER A 170 2.94 0.09 3.10
C SER A 170 2.39 -0.88 4.10
N CYS A 171 2.33 -2.16 3.75
CA CYS A 171 2.05 -3.25 4.66
C CYS A 171 2.85 -4.48 4.21
N GLY A 172 3.07 -5.43 5.10
CA GLY A 172 3.76 -6.67 4.74
C GLY A 172 3.50 -7.79 5.71
N HIS A 173 3.81 -9.00 5.24
CA HIS A 173 3.72 -10.19 6.06
C HIS A 173 4.72 -11.25 5.59
N TYR A 174 5.48 -11.80 6.53
CA TYR A 174 6.28 -13.01 6.34
C TYR A 174 5.36 -14.22 6.29
N GLN A 175 5.55 -15.09 5.30
CA GLN A 175 4.78 -16.30 5.08
C GLN A 175 5.65 -17.52 5.45
N PRO A 176 5.54 -18.07 6.68
CA PRO A 176 6.46 -19.12 7.15
C PRO A 176 6.46 -20.37 6.28
N LYS A 177 5.30 -20.76 5.74
CA LYS A 177 5.18 -21.94 4.87
C LYS A 177 5.95 -21.82 3.57
N ASN A 178 6.16 -20.60 3.09
CA ASN A 178 6.81 -20.32 1.81
C ASN A 178 8.21 -19.70 2.00
N GLU A 179 8.61 -19.45 3.25
CA GLU A 179 9.85 -18.73 3.63
C GLU A 179 10.03 -17.40 2.89
N LYS A 180 8.93 -16.65 2.71
CA LYS A 180 8.91 -15.42 1.92
C LYS A 180 8.32 -14.25 2.69
N LEU A 181 9.02 -13.12 2.68
CA LEU A 181 8.43 -11.83 3.04
C LEU A 181 7.77 -11.22 1.81
N ILE A 182 6.50 -10.84 1.95
CA ILE A 182 5.81 -10.00 0.98
C ILE A 182 5.53 -8.67 1.66
N PHE A 183 5.98 -7.56 1.08
CA PHE A 183 5.58 -6.23 1.49
C PHE A 183 5.23 -5.40 0.26
N SER A 184 4.49 -4.32 0.47
CA SER A 184 3.99 -3.44 -0.57
C SER A 184 4.38 -2.00 -0.31
N LEU A 185 4.47 -1.25 -1.40
CA LEU A 185 4.51 0.20 -1.40
C LEU A 185 3.42 0.67 -2.37
N TYR A 186 2.35 1.24 -1.83
CA TYR A 186 1.23 1.73 -2.61
C TYR A 186 1.18 3.25 -2.59
N ASP A 187 1.32 3.82 -3.78
CA ASP A 187 1.14 5.23 -4.07
C ASP A 187 -0.30 5.50 -4.52
N SER A 188 -1.03 6.37 -3.81
CA SER A 188 -2.40 6.80 -4.19
C SER A 188 -2.46 8.03 -5.12
N GLY A 189 -1.33 8.46 -5.66
CA GLY A 189 -1.16 9.56 -6.59
C GLY A 189 -1.24 9.12 -8.05
N ILE A 190 -0.52 9.83 -8.92
CA ILE A 190 -0.56 9.56 -10.37
C ILE A 190 0.32 8.37 -10.76
N GLY A 191 1.22 7.93 -9.88
CA GLY A 191 2.18 6.87 -10.17
C GLY A 191 3.39 7.34 -10.97
N ILE A 192 4.54 6.74 -10.66
CA ILE A 192 5.84 6.99 -11.33
C ILE A 192 5.72 6.95 -12.86
N PRO A 193 5.06 5.97 -13.51
CA PRO A 193 4.95 5.95 -14.97
C PRO A 193 4.26 7.19 -15.54
N ASN A 194 3.18 7.67 -14.92
CA ASN A 194 2.49 8.86 -15.40
C ASN A 194 3.29 10.13 -15.13
N LYS A 195 4.00 10.21 -14.00
CA LYS A 195 4.93 11.31 -13.72
C LYS A 195 5.98 11.44 -14.83
N ILE A 196 6.58 10.31 -15.25
CA ILE A 196 7.58 10.28 -16.32
C ILE A 196 6.96 10.72 -17.65
N ARG A 197 5.78 10.19 -18.01
CA ARG A 197 5.07 10.61 -19.22
C ARG A 197 4.77 12.12 -19.22
N ASN A 198 4.32 12.66 -18.09
CA ASN A 198 4.01 14.07 -17.93
C ASN A 198 5.27 14.96 -18.04
N TYR A 199 6.38 14.53 -17.44
CA TYR A 199 7.66 15.22 -17.55
C TYR A 199 8.07 15.36 -19.02
N PHE A 200 8.11 14.26 -19.77
CA PHE A 200 8.53 14.29 -21.17
C PHE A 200 7.53 14.99 -22.11
N LYS A 201 6.23 14.94 -21.79
CA LYS A 201 5.20 15.75 -22.49
C LYS A 201 5.53 17.23 -22.50
N SER A 202 6.15 17.74 -21.43
CA SER A 202 6.50 19.15 -21.28
C SER A 202 7.83 19.55 -21.95
N LYS A 203 8.64 18.58 -22.38
CA LYS A 203 10.04 18.80 -22.82
C LYS A 203 10.36 18.35 -24.24
N THR A 204 9.48 17.58 -24.89
CA THR A 204 9.81 16.89 -26.14
C THR A 204 8.85 17.20 -27.28
N SER A 205 9.28 16.92 -28.51
CA SER A 205 8.43 17.04 -29.70
C SER A 205 7.26 16.05 -29.64
N ARG A 206 6.18 16.30 -30.41
CA ARG A 206 5.00 15.42 -30.40
C ARG A 206 5.35 13.96 -30.74
N LYS A 207 6.28 13.74 -31.68
CA LYS A 207 6.74 12.40 -32.09
C LYS A 207 7.46 11.66 -30.95
N GLU A 208 8.26 12.36 -30.16
CA GLU A 208 8.95 11.77 -29.00
C GLU A 208 8.00 11.50 -27.84
N TYR A 209 7.02 12.38 -27.62
CA TYR A 209 5.96 12.14 -26.65
C TYR A 209 5.16 10.87 -26.98
N ASP A 210 4.74 10.69 -28.24
CA ASP A 210 3.97 9.51 -28.65
C ASP A 210 4.80 8.21 -28.47
N ARG A 211 6.12 8.29 -28.71
CA ARG A 211 7.06 7.20 -28.43
C ARG A 211 7.14 6.88 -26.93
N ILE A 212 7.20 7.89 -26.06
CA ILE A 212 7.27 7.67 -24.61
C ILE A 212 5.92 7.21 -24.05
N GLY A 213 4.81 7.75 -24.57
CA GLY A 213 3.44 7.39 -24.24
C GLY A 213 3.10 5.93 -24.55
N SER A 214 3.76 5.33 -25.54
CA SER A 214 3.59 3.92 -25.90
C SER A 214 4.49 2.95 -25.13
N ILE A 215 5.46 3.43 -24.34
CA ILE A 215 6.29 2.56 -23.49
C ILE A 215 5.41 1.96 -22.40
N GLU A 216 5.44 0.65 -22.23
CA GLU A 216 4.72 -0.03 -21.16
C GLU A 216 5.18 0.42 -19.77
N SER A 217 4.25 0.54 -18.82
CA SER A 217 4.53 1.07 -17.48
C SER A 217 5.65 0.33 -16.74
N HIS A 218 5.76 -0.99 -16.92
CA HIS A 218 6.82 -1.79 -16.30
C HIS A 218 8.24 -1.41 -16.80
N LYS A 219 8.36 -0.99 -18.06
CA LYS A 219 9.63 -0.51 -18.64
C LYS A 219 10.00 0.86 -18.08
N LEU A 220 9.00 1.74 -17.91
CA LEU A 220 9.21 3.04 -17.26
C LEU A 220 9.63 2.88 -15.80
N LEU A 221 9.01 1.96 -15.06
CA LEU A 221 9.42 1.64 -13.68
C LEU A 221 10.86 1.12 -13.64
N LYS A 222 11.21 0.16 -14.50
CA LYS A 222 12.58 -0.36 -14.57
C LYS A 222 13.60 0.76 -14.82
N TRP A 223 13.31 1.63 -15.79
CA TRP A 223 14.17 2.78 -16.08
C TRP A 223 14.27 3.76 -14.90
N ALA A 224 13.17 4.01 -14.21
CA ALA A 224 13.14 4.92 -13.09
C ALA A 224 14.03 4.40 -11.95
N PHE A 225 13.91 3.11 -11.61
CA PHE A 225 14.68 2.47 -10.53
C PHE A 225 16.14 2.12 -10.89
N GLU A 226 16.66 2.55 -12.05
CA GLU A 226 18.09 2.51 -12.33
C GLU A 226 18.78 3.66 -11.58
N SER A 227 19.78 3.33 -10.76
CA SER A 227 20.54 4.27 -9.91
C SER A 227 20.91 5.55 -10.66
N GLY A 228 20.61 6.70 -10.04
CA GLY A 228 20.97 8.04 -10.55
C GLY A 228 20.05 8.61 -11.62
N LYS A 229 19.00 7.88 -12.05
CA LYS A 229 18.03 8.40 -13.01
C LYS A 229 16.89 9.17 -12.37
N PHE A 230 16.52 8.93 -11.12
CA PHE A 230 15.31 9.49 -10.50
C PHE A 230 15.29 11.01 -10.21
N ASN A 231 16.27 11.79 -10.69
CA ASN A 231 16.28 13.25 -10.50
C ASN A 231 15.54 13.96 -11.66
N PHE A 232 14.21 13.96 -11.64
CA PHE A 232 13.36 14.71 -12.60
C PHE A 232 12.47 15.75 -11.92
#